data_AF-A0A660VH82-F1
#
_entry.id   AF-A0A660VH82-F1
#
_cell.length_a   1.000
_cell.length_b   1.000
_cell.length_c   1.000
_cell.angle_alpha   90.00
_cell.angle_beta   90.00
_cell.angle_gamma   90.00
#
_symmetry.space_group_name_H-M   'P 1'
#
loop_
_entity.id
_entity.type
_entity.pdbx_description
1 polymer ?
#
loop_
_entity_poly.entity_id
_entity_poly.type
_entity_poly.pdbx_seq_one_letter_code
_entity_poly.pdbx_strand_id
1 'polypeptide(L)' 'MRNVLVIATNTTREIVRQPAFLLVLVLGAAALLLGRYMTLFALGEEVSMFKDIGTSTILLVGLLIVVFASTTTIHEEIE' A
#
# COMPACT_ATOMS: atom_id res chain seq x y z
N MET A 1 -21.91 -10.13 -18.32
CA MET A 1 -20.51 -9.88 -17.90
C MET A 1 -20.15 -8.40 -17.82
N ARG A 2 -20.58 -7.54 -18.76
CA ARG A 2 -20.24 -6.10 -18.77
C ARG A 2 -20.60 -5.34 -17.48
N ASN A 3 -21.70 -5.71 -16.82
CA ASN A 3 -22.18 -5.02 -15.61
C ASN A 3 -21.26 -5.24 -14.40
N VAL A 4 -20.66 -6.43 -14.26
CA VAL A 4 -19.73 -6.74 -13.16
C VAL A 4 -18.45 -5.91 -13.27
N LEU A 5 -17.95 -5.73 -14.50
CA LEU A 5 -16.77 -4.90 -14.75
C LEU A 5 -17.02 -3.42 -14.41
N VAL A 6 -18.21 -2.91 -14.69
CA VAL A 6 -18.58 -1.52 -14.37
C VAL A 6 -18.61 -1.29 -12.86
N ILE A 7 -19.18 -2.24 -12.09
CA ILE A 7 -19.19 -2.16 -10.62
C ILE A 7 -17.74 -2.20 -10.11
N ALA A 8 -16.95 -3.19 -10.53
CA ALA A 8 -15.55 -3.32 -10.08
C ALA A 8 -14.69 -2.09 -10.38
N THR A 9 -14.86 -1.46 -11.55
CA THR A 9 -14.11 -0.24 -11.90
C THR A 9 -14.55 0.98 -11.11
N ASN A 10 -15.84 1.10 -10.79
CA ASN A 10 -16.33 2.17 -9.92
C ASN A 10 -15.79 2.01 -8.49
N THR A 11 -15.91 0.84 -7.89
CA THR A 11 -15.39 0.56 -6.53
C THR A 11 -13.88 0.79 -6.45
N THR A 12 -13.12 0.39 -7.48
CA THR A 12 -11.67 0.67 -7.53
C THR A 12 -11.38 2.17 -7.53
N ARG A 13 -12.17 2.97 -8.28
CA ARG A 13 -12.03 4.43 -8.32
C ARG A 13 -12.41 5.09 -7.00
N GLU A 14 -13.39 4.54 -6.31
CA GLU A 14 -13.85 5.02 -5.01
C GLU A 14 -12.77 4.83 -3.95
N ILE A 15 -12.23 3.62 -3.81
CA ILE A 15 -11.14 3.30 -2.88
C ILE A 15 -9.94 4.22 -3.07
N VAL A 16 -9.51 4.44 -4.32
CA VAL A 16 -8.33 5.29 -4.62
C VAL A 16 -8.53 6.74 -4.17
N ARG A 17 -9.77 7.22 -4.12
CA ARG A 17 -10.12 8.59 -3.70
C ARG A 17 -10.32 8.71 -2.19
N GLN A 18 -10.39 7.59 -1.46
CA GLN A 18 -10.50 7.63 -0.01
C GLN A 18 -9.22 8.19 0.62
N PRO A 19 -9.33 9.07 1.63
CA PRO A 19 -8.17 9.70 2.25
C PRO A 19 -7.23 8.68 2.90
N ALA A 20 -7.75 7.56 3.41
CA ALA A 20 -6.97 6.48 4.00
C ALA A 20 -5.97 5.87 3.01
N PHE A 21 -6.37 5.71 1.74
CA PHE A 21 -5.50 5.20 0.68
C PHE A 21 -4.28 6.08 0.49
N LEU A 22 -4.49 7.40 0.35
CA LEU A 22 -3.42 8.39 0.20
C LEU A 22 -2.51 8.46 1.43
N LEU A 23 -3.08 8.41 2.64
CA LEU A 23 -2.31 8.42 3.88
C LEU A 23 -1.36 7.23 3.97
N VAL A 24 -1.84 6.01 3.72
CA VAL A 24 -1.01 4.80 3.76
C VAL A 24 0.07 4.83 2.68
N LEU A 25 -0.24 5.34 1.49
CA LEU A 25 0.74 5.51 0.41
C LEU A 25 1.85 6.49 0.77
N VAL A 26 1.50 7.65 1.33
CA VAL A 26 2.47 8.67 1.74
C VAL A 26 3.33 8.15 2.89
N LEU A 27 2.74 7.48 3.86
CA LEU A 27 3.49 6.86 4.97
C LEU A 27 4.42 5.75 4.47
N GLY A 28 3.97 4.92 3.53
CA GLY A 28 4.80 3.89 2.89
C GLY A 28 5.97 4.48 2.11
N ALA A 29 5.73 5.54 1.35
CA ALA A 29 6.78 6.26 0.63
C ALA A 29 7.79 6.91 1.59
N ALA A 30 7.33 7.52 2.68
CA ALA A 30 8.18 8.05 3.73
C ALA A 30 9.01 6.95 4.41
N ALA A 31 8.41 5.79 4.71
CA ALA A 31 9.10 4.64 5.29
C ALA A 31 10.21 4.10 4.36
N LEU A 32 9.98 4.04 3.04
CA LEU A 32 11.00 3.66 2.07
C LEU A 32 12.17 4.66 2.04
N LEU A 33 11.88 5.96 2.09
CA LEU A 33 12.90 7.01 2.16
C LEU A 33 13.73 6.92 3.45
N LEU A 34 13.08 6.65 4.58
CA LEU A 34 13.76 6.41 5.86
C LEU A 34 14.59 5.12 5.84
N GLY A 35 14.08 4.06 5.18
CA GLY A 35 14.76 2.79 5.01
C GLY A 35 16.12 2.93 4.33
N ARG A 36 16.25 3.86 3.36
CA ARG A 36 17.54 4.19 2.73
C ARG A 36 18.59 4.66 3.74
N TYR A 37 18.21 5.50 4.70
CA TYR A 37 19.14 5.97 5.74
C TYR A 37 19.55 4.84 6.68
N MET A 38 18.64 3.91 6.99
CA MET A 38 18.95 2.73 7.79
C MET A 38 19.97 1.81 7.09
N THR A 39 19.92 1.75 5.75
CA THR A 39 20.83 0.87 4.99
C THR A 39 22.28 1.35 4.98
N LEU A 40 22.54 2.63 5.29
CA LEU A 40 23.90 3.15 5.42
C LEU A 40 24.67 2.49 6.58
N PHE A 41 23.97 1.88 7.53
CA PHE A 41 24.57 1.15 8.65
C PHE A 41 24.86 -0.33 8.34
N ALA A 42 24.64 -0.78 7.09
CA ALA A 42 24.76 -2.18 6.70
C ALA A 42 26.21 -2.72 6.58
N LEU A 43 27.24 -1.91 6.92
CA LEU A 43 28.66 -2.32 7.02
C LEU A 43 29.15 -3.23 5.86
N GLY A 44 28.83 -2.88 4.62
CA GLY A 44 29.26 -3.62 3.42
C GLY A 44 28.18 -4.46 2.73
N GLU A 45 27.01 -4.66 3.33
CA GLU A 45 25.86 -5.37 2.71
C GLU A 45 24.71 -4.44 2.29
N GLU A 46 25.04 -3.18 1.98
CA GLU A 46 24.08 -2.11 1.70
C GLU A 46 23.07 -2.48 0.60
N VAL A 47 23.51 -3.14 -0.47
CA VAL A 47 22.63 -3.50 -1.58
C VAL A 47 21.63 -4.60 -1.19
N SER A 48 22.02 -5.55 -0.33
CA SER A 48 21.14 -6.63 0.10
C SER A 48 20.10 -6.11 1.09
N MET A 49 20.54 -5.37 2.10
CA MET A 49 19.63 -4.78 3.09
C MET A 49 18.66 -3.78 2.45
N PHE A 50 19.08 -3.02 1.42
CA PHE A 50 18.18 -2.09 0.73
C PHE A 50 17.02 -2.83 0.04
N LYS A 51 17.33 -3.96 -0.60
CA LYS A 51 16.32 -4.79 -1.28
C LYS A 51 15.37 -5.45 -0.29
N ASP A 52 15.88 -5.96 0.83
CA ASP A 52 15.07 -6.62 1.84
C ASP A 52 14.12 -5.63 2.55
N ILE A 53 14.65 -4.47 2.96
CA ILE A 53 13.84 -3.40 3.56
C ILE A 53 12.81 -2.87 2.54
N GLY A 54 13.24 -2.63 1.30
CA GLY A 54 12.35 -2.14 0.25
C GLY A 54 11.20 -3.09 -0.04
N THR A 55 11.50 -4.38 -0.23
CA THR A 55 10.49 -5.41 -0.52
C THR A 55 9.55 -5.61 0.66
N SER A 56 10.07 -5.71 1.88
CA SER A 56 9.26 -5.87 3.10
C SER A 56 8.34 -4.67 3.33
N THR A 57 8.83 -3.46 3.07
CA THR A 57 8.04 -2.23 3.24
C THR A 57 6.92 -2.15 2.21
N ILE A 58 7.20 -2.46 0.94
CA ILE A 58 6.16 -2.48 -0.12
C ILE A 58 5.11 -3.54 0.20
N LEU A 59 5.52 -4.73 0.64
CA LEU A 59 4.62 -5.80 1.05
C LEU A 59 3.69 -5.34 2.18
N LEU A 60 4.24 -4.73 3.22
CA LEU A 60 3.48 -4.25 4.38
C LEU A 60 2.47 -3.15 3.97
N VAL A 61 2.92 -2.17 3.17
CA VAL A 61 2.06 -1.07 2.70
C VAL A 61 0.93 -1.61 1.81
N GLY A 62 1.24 -2.54 0.91
CA GLY A 62 0.23 -3.20 0.07
C GLY A 62 -0.80 -3.97 0.88
N LEU A 63 -0.36 -4.71 1.90
CA LEU A 63 -1.25 -5.44 2.82
C LEU A 63 -2.21 -4.46 3.53
N LEU A 64 -1.69 -3.36 4.06
CA LEU A 64 -2.51 -2.35 4.74
C LEU A 64 -3.57 -1.77 3.81
N ILE A 65 -3.18 -1.38 2.59
CA ILE A 65 -4.11 -0.85 1.58
C ILE A 65 -5.23 -1.87 1.28
N VAL A 66 -4.89 -3.14 1.08
CA VAL A 66 -5.87 -4.20 0.78
C VAL A 66 -6.85 -4.41 1.93
N VAL A 67 -6.37 -4.42 3.18
CA VAL A 67 -7.23 -4.59 4.36
C VAL A 67 -8.22 -3.44 4.46
N PHE A 68 -7.76 -2.19 4.39
CA PHE A 68 -8.64 -1.03 4.46
C PHE A 68 -9.63 -0.96 3.30
N ALA A 69 -9.18 -1.23 2.07
CA ALA A 69 -10.02 -1.25 0.88
C ALA A 69 -11.13 -2.30 0.98
N SER A 70 -10.79 -3.49 1.49
CA SER A 70 -11.75 -4.59 1.64
C SER A 70 -12.80 -4.28 2.72
N THR A 71 -12.37 -3.72 3.86
CA THR A 71 -13.28 -3.35 4.95
C THR A 71 -14.28 -2.27 4.53
N THR A 72 -13.82 -1.23 3.83
CA THR A 72 -14.70 -0.13 3.38
C THR A 72 -15.69 -0.59 2.33
N THR A 73 -15.24 -1.34 1.33
CA THR A 73 -16.11 -1.90 0.29
C THR A 73 -17.21 -2.79 0.86
N ILE A 74 -16.87 -3.67 1.81
CA ILE A 74 -17.86 -4.55 2.44
C ILE A 74 -18.84 -3.74 3.29
N HIS A 75 -18.37 -2.70 3.98
CA HIS A 75 -19.21 -1.87 4.83
C HIS A 75 -20.26 -1.11 4.02
N GLU A 76 -19.86 -0.50 2.90
CA GLU A 76 -20.75 0.25 2.00
C GLU A 76 -21.83 -0.62 1.35
N GLU A 77 -21.59 -1.92 1.18
CA GLU A 77 -22.58 -2.87 0.62
C GLU A 77 -23.56 -3.42 1.67
N ILE A 78 -23.26 -3.27 2.97
CA ILE A 78 -24.11 -3.77 4.06
C ILE A 78 -25.01 -2.66 4.63
N GLU A 79 -24.62 -1.39 4.48
CA GLU A 79 -25.43 -0.21 4.84
C GLU A 79 -26.52 0.09 3.80
#